data_AF-A0A1I2SUF5-F1
#
_entry.id   AF-A0A1I2SUF5-F1
#
_cell.length_a   1.000
_cell.length_b   1.000
_cell.length_c   1.000
_cell.angle_alpha   90.00
_cell.angle_beta   90.00
_cell.angle_gamma   90.00
#
_symmetry.space_group_name_H-M   'P 1'
#
loop_
_entity.id
_entity.type
_entity.pdbx_description
1 polymer ?
#
loop_
_entity_poly.entity_id
_entity_poly.type
_entity_poly.pdbx_seq_one_letter_code
_entity_poly.pdbx_strand_id
1 'polypeptide(L)'
;MSRTNERAESEQTAVPTDSVHRDYVLDVRIVERTTAGDDTVYRFEAPHHAGIEFEDPATAELYADVYFDVNGFQEAGTGERGVPPEIIQAGRDTLVGYFLTQPRVDVEWVASYYGEKPEKVERYANRVRKRAEKIREGVMEMGEE
;
A
#
# COMPACT_ATOMS: atom_id res chain seq x y z
N MET A 1 54.82 18.84 20.50
CA MET A 1 54.64 18.95 19.03
C MET A 1 53.78 17.77 18.62
N SER A 2 52.48 17.97 18.37
CA SER A 2 51.91 18.20 17.03
C SER A 2 52.06 16.96 16.15
N ARG A 3 51.06 16.29 15.57
CA ARG A 3 49.64 16.53 15.23
C ARG A 3 49.05 15.12 14.97
N THR A 4 47.87 14.80 15.48
CA THR A 4 46.59 14.77 14.72
C THR A 4 46.67 13.96 13.42
N ASN A 5 45.99 12.82 13.38
CA ASN A 5 44.95 12.62 12.36
C ASN A 5 43.92 11.59 12.86
N GLU A 6 42.91 12.11 13.55
CA GLU A 6 41.59 11.49 13.66
C GLU A 6 41.01 11.32 12.24
N ARG A 7 40.86 10.08 11.79
CA ARG A 7 39.80 9.71 10.86
C ARG A 7 38.89 8.75 11.59
N ALA A 8 38.05 9.32 12.45
CA ALA A 8 36.78 8.69 12.75
C ALA A 8 35.93 8.91 11.49
N GLU A 9 35.87 7.89 10.63
CA GLU A 9 34.80 7.78 9.64
C GLU A 9 33.49 7.85 10.44
N SER A 10 32.78 8.95 10.24
CA SER A 10 31.45 9.13 10.79
C SER A 10 30.55 8.19 9.99
N GLU A 11 30.37 6.98 10.48
CA GLU A 11 29.15 6.22 10.23
C GLU A 11 28.01 7.03 10.86
N GLN A 12 27.55 8.03 10.09
CA GLN A 12 26.27 8.67 10.33
C GLN A 12 25.24 7.57 10.14
N THR A 13 24.87 6.91 11.24
CA THR A 13 23.71 6.03 11.26
C THR A 13 22.54 6.90 10.83
N ALA A 14 22.04 6.70 9.61
CA ALA A 14 20.92 7.47 9.08
C ALA A 14 19.77 7.35 10.08
N VAL A 15 19.38 8.49 10.67
CA VAL A 15 18.26 8.52 11.60
C VAL A 15 17.01 8.21 10.77
N PRO A 16 16.23 7.17 11.12
CA PRO A 16 15.02 6.86 10.38
C PRO A 16 14.11 8.09 10.39
N THR A 17 13.82 8.59 9.20
CA THR A 17 12.98 9.76 8.99
C THR A 17 11.65 9.27 8.45
N ASP A 18 10.59 9.53 9.18
CA ASP A 18 9.22 9.25 8.76
C ASP A 18 8.62 10.53 8.17
N SER A 19 8.05 10.45 6.98
CA SER A 19 7.31 11.53 6.33
C SER A 19 6.01 11.01 5.71
N VAL A 20 5.01 11.87 5.55
CA VAL A 20 3.73 11.45 4.95
C VAL A 20 3.89 11.42 3.43
N HIS A 21 3.78 10.22 2.84
CA HIS A 21 3.76 10.02 1.39
C HIS A 21 2.40 10.41 0.81
N ARG A 22 1.32 9.91 1.43
CA ARG A 22 -0.07 10.22 1.07
C ARG A 22 -0.94 10.31 2.32
N ASP A 23 -1.81 11.31 2.34
CA ASP A 23 -2.82 11.49 3.37
C ASP A 23 -4.21 11.35 2.73
N TYR A 24 -5.08 10.56 3.34
CA TYR A 24 -6.44 10.31 2.86
C TYR A 24 -7.45 10.66 3.96
N VAL A 25 -8.74 10.61 3.62
CA VAL A 25 -9.84 10.75 4.59
C VAL A 25 -9.86 9.59 5.59
N LEU A 26 -10.61 9.77 6.69
CA LEU A 26 -10.86 8.74 7.71
C LEU A 26 -9.59 8.25 8.43
N ASP A 27 -8.63 9.14 8.67
CA ASP A 27 -7.33 8.86 9.32
C ASP A 27 -6.51 7.75 8.63
N VAL A 28 -6.72 7.56 7.32
CA VAL A 28 -5.97 6.63 6.48
C VAL A 28 -4.80 7.37 5.83
N ARG A 29 -3.60 6.82 5.89
CA ARG A 29 -2.41 7.44 5.29
C ARG A 29 -1.35 6.41 4.91
N ILE A 30 -0.41 6.84 4.07
CA ILE A 30 0.82 6.11 3.76
C ILE A 30 2.00 6.95 4.24
N VAL A 31 2.83 6.37 5.09
CA VAL A 31 4.04 6.99 5.63
C VAL A 31 5.24 6.42 4.88
N GLU A 32 6.06 7.29 4.29
CA GLU A 32 7.37 6.94 3.78
C GLU A 32 8.37 6.92 4.95
N ARG A 33 9.12 5.84 5.07
CA ARG A 33 10.16 5.66 6.09
C ARG A 33 11.46 5.23 5.44
N THR A 34 12.53 5.98 5.71
CA THR A 34 13.90 5.52 5.45
C THR A 34 14.35 4.62 6.60
N THR A 35 14.73 3.39 6.27
CA THR A 35 15.26 2.43 7.25
C THR A 35 16.75 2.69 7.53
N ALA A 36 17.31 2.05 8.56
CA ALA A 36 18.72 2.20 8.91
C ALA A 36 19.71 1.70 7.82
N GLY A 37 19.21 0.98 6.80
CA GLY A 37 19.99 0.52 5.65
C GLY A 37 19.85 1.39 4.40
N ASP A 38 19.29 2.60 4.53
CA ASP A 38 18.92 3.51 3.42
C ASP A 38 17.83 2.98 2.47
N ASP A 39 17.23 1.81 2.76
CA ASP A 39 16.04 1.34 2.04
C ASP A 39 14.82 2.17 2.45
N THR A 40 13.98 2.51 1.47
CA THR A 40 12.73 3.24 1.69
C THR A 40 11.55 2.28 1.66
N VAL A 41 10.70 2.36 2.69
CA VAL A 41 9.47 1.58 2.79
C VAL A 41 8.27 2.49 2.97
N TYR A 42 7.12 2.04 2.46
CA TYR A 42 5.86 2.76 2.47
C TYR A 42 4.88 2.02 3.37
N ARG A 43 4.60 2.56 4.55
CA ARG A 43 3.70 1.96 5.54
C ARG A 43 2.29 2.50 5.37
N PHE A 44 1.36 1.61 5.05
CA PHE A 44 -0.08 1.88 5.12
C PHE A 44 -0.57 1.87 6.57
N GLU A 45 -1.29 2.91 6.97
CA GLU A 45 -1.90 3.08 8.27
C GLU A 45 -3.39 3.42 8.10
N ALA A 46 -4.26 2.72 8.83
CA ALA A 46 -5.68 3.00 8.87
C ALA A 46 -6.26 2.66 10.26
N PRO A 47 -7.35 3.31 10.69
CA PRO A 47 -8.02 2.95 11.91
C PRO A 47 -8.41 1.47 11.91
N HIS A 48 -8.14 0.79 13.01
CA HIS A 48 -8.44 -0.62 13.22
C HIS A 48 -7.73 -1.58 12.25
N HIS A 49 -6.82 -1.15 11.37
CA HIS A 49 -6.03 -2.01 10.50
C HIS A 49 -4.64 -2.24 11.09
N ALA A 50 -4.15 -3.49 11.11
CA ALA A 50 -2.75 -3.74 11.40
C ALA A 50 -1.93 -3.20 10.24
N GLY A 51 -1.23 -2.09 10.42
CA GLY A 51 -0.46 -1.45 9.35
C GLY A 51 0.46 -2.43 8.62
N ILE A 52 0.67 -2.19 7.32
CA ILE A 52 1.45 -3.06 6.42
C ILE A 52 2.45 -2.22 5.65
N GLU A 53 3.64 -2.76 5.38
CA GLU A 53 4.74 -2.07 4.70
C GLU A 53 4.94 -2.62 3.28
N PHE A 54 5.24 -1.72 2.35
CA PHE A 54 5.51 -2.01 0.94
C PHE A 54 6.83 -1.39 0.51
N GLU A 55 7.51 -2.04 -0.44
CA GLU A 55 8.76 -1.51 -1.05
C GLU A 55 8.48 -0.48 -2.14
N ASP A 56 7.29 -0.55 -2.76
CA ASP A 56 6.89 0.31 -3.87
C ASP A 56 5.70 1.21 -3.48
N PRO A 57 5.77 2.54 -3.72
CA PRO A 57 4.70 3.45 -3.34
C PRO A 57 3.42 3.20 -4.12
N ALA A 58 3.50 2.84 -5.41
CA ALA A 58 2.32 2.61 -6.24
C ALA A 58 1.52 1.38 -5.75
N THR A 59 2.23 0.40 -5.20
CA THR A 59 1.65 -0.78 -4.56
C THR A 59 0.96 -0.42 -3.25
N ALA A 60 1.59 0.41 -2.41
CA ALA A 60 0.96 0.93 -1.19
C ALA A 60 -0.31 1.75 -1.49
N GLU A 61 -0.27 2.61 -2.53
CA GLU A 61 -1.44 3.38 -2.97
C GLU A 61 -2.56 2.48 -3.51
N LEU A 62 -2.23 1.43 -4.27
CA LEU A 62 -3.23 0.45 -4.73
C LEU A 62 -3.86 -0.32 -3.56
N TYR A 63 -3.08 -0.63 -2.53
CA TYR A 63 -3.59 -1.25 -1.31
C TYR A 63 -4.59 -0.34 -0.59
N ALA A 64 -4.26 0.95 -0.46
CA ALA A 64 -5.19 1.93 0.08
C ALA A 64 -6.48 2.03 -0.77
N ASP A 65 -6.37 2.00 -2.10
CA ASP A 65 -7.53 1.97 -2.98
C ASP A 65 -8.42 0.74 -2.75
N VAL A 66 -7.81 -0.45 -2.60
CA VAL A 66 -8.54 -1.68 -2.25
C VAL A 66 -9.23 -1.54 -0.89
N TYR A 67 -8.57 -0.96 0.11
CA TYR A 67 -9.15 -0.71 1.43
C TYR A 67 -10.39 0.17 1.35
N PHE A 68 -10.33 1.29 0.62
CA PHE A 68 -11.49 2.16 0.42
C PHE A 68 -12.60 1.48 -0.41
N ASP A 69 -12.25 0.71 -1.44
CA ASP A 69 -13.21 0.04 -2.33
C ASP A 69 -14.13 -0.93 -1.60
N VAL A 70 -13.67 -1.52 -0.50
CA VAL A 70 -14.45 -2.45 0.34
C VAL A 70 -14.90 -1.87 1.67
N ASN A 71 -14.70 -0.55 1.89
CA ASN A 71 -14.99 0.13 3.15
C ASN A 71 -14.26 -0.50 4.35
N GLY A 72 -13.00 -0.87 4.13
CA GLY A 72 -12.12 -1.48 5.11
C GLY A 72 -12.21 -3.01 5.14
N PHE A 73 -11.08 -3.66 5.44
CA PHE A 73 -10.99 -5.09 5.66
C PHE A 73 -9.95 -5.39 6.74
N GLN A 74 -9.80 -6.66 7.12
CA GLN A 74 -8.78 -7.10 8.07
C GLN A 74 -7.98 -8.25 7.48
N GLU A 75 -6.65 -8.19 7.60
CA GLU A 75 -5.78 -9.30 7.22
C GLU A 75 -5.65 -10.37 8.32
N ALA A 76 -6.34 -10.22 9.46
CA ALA A 76 -6.31 -11.20 10.52
C ALA A 76 -6.75 -12.60 10.00
N GLY A 77 -5.83 -13.56 10.01
CA GLY A 77 -6.06 -14.93 9.56
C GLY A 77 -6.08 -15.13 8.04
N THR A 78 -5.60 -14.17 7.23
CA THR A 78 -5.34 -14.38 5.80
C THR A 78 -4.24 -15.41 5.56
N GLY A 79 -3.25 -15.52 6.46
CA GLY A 79 -2.22 -16.57 6.37
C GLY A 79 -2.77 -18.00 6.39
N GLU A 80 -3.97 -18.22 6.96
CA GLU A 80 -4.66 -19.51 6.98
C GLU A 80 -5.74 -19.64 5.90
N ARG A 81 -6.44 -18.53 5.61
CA ARG A 81 -7.63 -18.51 4.73
C ARG A 81 -7.34 -18.00 3.31
N GLY A 82 -6.13 -17.49 3.07
CA GLY A 82 -5.71 -16.82 1.85
C GLY A 82 -6.17 -15.37 1.79
N VAL A 83 -7.40 -15.15 1.33
CA VAL A 83 -7.92 -13.81 0.99
C VAL A 83 -8.94 -13.35 2.03
N PRO A 84 -8.94 -12.06 2.44
CA PRO A 84 -9.97 -11.54 3.34
C PRO A 84 -11.39 -11.73 2.76
N PRO A 85 -12.39 -12.09 3.59
CA PRO A 85 -13.77 -12.29 3.13
C PRO A 85 -14.35 -11.08 2.39
N GLU A 86 -14.03 -9.86 2.84
CA GLU A 86 -14.49 -8.60 2.26
C GLU A 86 -14.01 -8.45 0.80
N ILE A 87 -12.75 -8.83 0.54
CA ILE A 87 -12.16 -8.81 -0.81
C ILE A 87 -12.84 -9.82 -1.73
N ILE A 88 -13.11 -11.03 -1.23
CA ILE A 88 -13.80 -12.07 -2.01
C ILE A 88 -15.21 -11.61 -2.40
N GLN A 89 -15.93 -10.99 -1.47
CA GLN A 89 -17.30 -10.53 -1.67
C GLN A 89 -17.40 -9.32 -2.61
N ALA A 90 -16.40 -8.44 -2.62
CA ALA A 90 -16.34 -7.28 -3.52
C ALA A 90 -16.21 -7.67 -5.01
N GLY A 91 -15.76 -8.90 -5.28
CA GLY A 91 -15.74 -9.48 -6.61
C GLY A 91 -14.41 -9.33 -7.32
N ARG A 92 -14.42 -9.69 -8.61
CA ARG A 92 -13.18 -9.99 -9.36
C ARG A 92 -12.24 -8.79 -9.51
N ASP A 93 -12.78 -7.60 -9.74
CA ASP A 93 -11.97 -6.41 -9.96
C ASP A 93 -11.13 -6.09 -8.71
N THR A 94 -11.75 -6.18 -7.54
CA THR A 94 -11.13 -5.93 -6.23
C THR A 94 -10.18 -7.05 -5.83
N LEU A 95 -10.54 -8.30 -6.10
CA LEU A 95 -9.65 -9.45 -5.89
C LEU A 95 -8.35 -9.32 -6.71
N VAL A 96 -8.46 -8.89 -7.97
CA VAL A 96 -7.30 -8.59 -8.81
C VAL A 96 -6.48 -7.43 -8.23
N GLY A 97 -7.14 -6.35 -7.78
CA GLY A 97 -6.48 -5.25 -7.10
C GLY A 97 -5.66 -5.71 -5.89
N TYR A 98 -6.27 -6.52 -5.01
CA TYR A 98 -5.62 -7.09 -3.83
C TYR A 98 -4.48 -8.05 -4.18
N PHE A 99 -4.61 -8.85 -5.23
CA PHE A 99 -3.52 -9.73 -5.67
C PHE A 99 -2.30 -8.95 -6.14
N LEU A 100 -2.49 -7.86 -6.87
CA LEU A 100 -1.39 -7.00 -7.31
C LEU A 100 -0.67 -6.28 -6.16
N THR A 101 -1.21 -6.31 -4.93
CA THR A 101 -0.51 -5.80 -3.74
C THR A 101 0.24 -6.89 -2.99
N GLN A 102 0.12 -8.15 -3.39
CA GLN A 102 0.79 -9.25 -2.71
C GLN A 102 2.26 -9.35 -3.14
N PRO A 103 3.17 -9.75 -2.24
CA PRO A 103 4.56 -9.93 -2.59
C PRO A 103 4.74 -10.89 -3.77
N ARG A 104 5.54 -10.47 -4.76
CA ARG A 104 5.89 -11.26 -5.97
C ARG A 104 4.72 -11.55 -6.91
N VAL A 105 3.61 -10.83 -6.81
CA VAL A 105 2.49 -10.94 -7.73
C VAL A 105 2.47 -9.73 -8.65
N ASP A 106 2.73 -9.96 -9.93
CA ASP A 106 2.69 -8.94 -10.99
C ASP A 106 1.49 -9.15 -11.94
N VAL A 107 1.34 -8.24 -12.89
CA VAL A 107 0.25 -8.23 -13.86
C VAL A 107 0.27 -9.49 -14.72
N GLU A 108 1.46 -9.93 -15.13
CA GLU A 108 1.70 -11.13 -15.93
C GLU A 108 1.28 -12.39 -15.19
N TRP A 109 1.62 -12.49 -13.92
CA TRP A 109 1.22 -13.60 -13.06
C TRP A 109 -0.31 -13.67 -12.92
N VAL A 110 -0.96 -12.54 -12.62
CA VAL A 110 -2.42 -12.48 -12.47
C VAL A 110 -3.11 -12.79 -13.79
N ALA A 111 -2.59 -12.28 -14.91
CA ALA A 111 -3.11 -12.56 -16.24
C ALA A 111 -3.05 -14.06 -16.55
N SER A 112 -1.91 -14.69 -16.27
CA SER A 112 -1.71 -16.14 -16.42
C SER A 112 -2.66 -16.94 -15.53
N TYR A 113 -2.76 -16.59 -14.24
CA TYR A 113 -3.64 -17.25 -13.27
C TYR A 113 -5.10 -17.28 -13.72
N TYR A 114 -5.57 -16.17 -14.30
CA TYR A 114 -6.95 -16.03 -14.76
C TYR A 114 -7.18 -16.42 -16.24
N GLY A 115 -6.13 -16.75 -17.00
CA GLY A 115 -6.24 -16.97 -18.44
C GLY A 115 -6.70 -15.72 -19.21
N GLU A 116 -6.28 -14.54 -18.76
CA GLU A 116 -6.65 -13.24 -19.34
C GLU A 116 -5.43 -12.56 -19.96
N LYS A 117 -5.66 -11.45 -20.69
CA LYS A 117 -4.57 -10.60 -21.17
C LYS A 117 -4.16 -9.57 -20.10
N PRO A 118 -2.88 -9.16 -20.03
CA PRO A 118 -2.39 -8.13 -19.11
C PRO A 118 -3.24 -6.84 -19.12
N GLU A 119 -3.65 -6.36 -20.28
CA GLU A 119 -4.44 -5.12 -20.40
C GLU A 119 -5.80 -5.21 -19.71
N LYS A 120 -6.34 -6.43 -19.59
CA LYS A 120 -7.61 -6.68 -18.87
C LYS A 120 -7.40 -6.66 -17.36
N VAL A 121 -6.24 -7.12 -16.87
CA VAL A 121 -5.85 -7.05 -15.46
C VAL A 121 -5.64 -5.60 -15.04
N GLU A 122 -4.90 -4.81 -15.83
CA GLU A 122 -4.74 -3.37 -15.59
C GLU A 122 -6.07 -2.63 -15.57
N ARG A 123 -7.00 -3.01 -16.46
CA ARG A 123 -8.35 -2.43 -16.47
C ARG A 123 -9.13 -2.72 -15.18
N TYR A 124 -8.93 -3.89 -14.56
CA TYR A 124 -9.53 -4.20 -13.28
C TYR A 124 -8.97 -3.33 -12.16
N ALA A 125 -7.63 -3.24 -12.06
CA ALA A 125 -6.99 -2.35 -11.10
C ALA A 125 -7.45 -0.90 -11.26
N ASN A 126 -7.51 -0.39 -12.50
CA ASN A 126 -7.99 0.97 -12.77
C ASN A 126 -9.45 1.22 -12.37
N ARG A 127 -10.31 0.21 -12.38
CA ARG A 127 -11.68 0.36 -11.87
C ARG A 127 -11.72 0.46 -10.35
N VAL A 128 -10.89 -0.31 -9.64
CA VAL A 128 -10.74 -0.22 -8.19
C VAL A 128 -10.29 1.19 -7.81
N ARG A 129 -9.21 1.69 -8.44
CA ARG A 129 -8.70 3.07 -8.22
C ARG A 129 -9.80 4.13 -8.37
N LYS A 130 -10.57 4.06 -9.46
CA LYS A 130 -11.67 5.01 -9.73
C LYS A 130 -12.81 4.92 -8.72
N ARG A 131 -13.15 3.72 -8.24
CA ARG A 131 -14.19 3.57 -7.22
C ARG A 131 -13.71 4.12 -5.87
N ALA A 132 -12.48 3.80 -5.50
CA ALA A 132 -11.85 4.31 -4.29
C ALA A 132 -11.74 5.84 -4.28
N GLU A 133 -11.31 6.44 -5.40
CA GLU A 133 -11.27 7.89 -5.59
C GLU A 133 -12.66 8.52 -5.38
N LYS A 134 -13.69 7.99 -6.05
CA LYS A 134 -15.07 8.47 -5.88
C LYS A 134 -15.58 8.35 -4.45
N ILE A 135 -15.22 7.29 -3.73
CA ILE A 135 -15.58 7.11 -2.32
C ILE A 135 -14.93 8.19 -1.46
N ARG A 136 -13.63 8.44 -1.66
CA ARG A 136 -12.90 9.49 -0.93
C ARG A 136 -13.47 10.88 -1.20
N GLU A 137 -13.75 11.20 -2.45
CA GLU A 137 -14.41 12.45 -2.85
C GLU A 137 -15.76 12.63 -2.14
N GLY A 138 -16.61 11.60 -2.17
CA GLY A 138 -17.91 11.66 -1.49
C GLY A 138 -17.81 11.85 0.03
N VAL A 139 -16.79 11.28 0.69
CA VAL A 139 -16.54 11.49 2.13
C VAL A 139 -16.10 12.92 2.42
N MET A 140 -15.25 13.52 1.58
CA MET A 140 -14.84 14.92 1.74
C MET A 140 -16.04 15.85 1.60
N GLU A 141 -16.89 15.65 0.59
CA GLU A 141 -18.09 16.46 0.37
C GLU A 141 -19.08 16.39 1.55
N MET A 142 -19.28 15.20 2.15
CA MET A 142 -20.16 15.04 3.32
C MET A 142 -19.60 15.63 4.63
N GLY A 143 -18.28 15.81 4.72
CA GLY A 143 -17.64 16.40 5.90
C GLY A 143 -17.62 17.93 5.92
N GLU A 144 -17.98 18.56 4.79
CA GLU A 144 -18.05 20.02 4.61
C GLU A 144 -19.44 20.62 4.90
N GLU A 145 -20.46 19.80 5.18
CA GLU A 145 -21.82 20.20 5.62
C GLU A 145 -21.99 20.23 7.16
#